data_AF-A0A2U9NYY7-F1
#
_entry.id   AF-A0A2U9NYY7-F1
#
_cell.length_a   1.000
_cell.length_b   1.000
_cell.length_c   1.000
_cell.angle_alpha   90.00
_cell.angle_beta   90.00
_cell.angle_gamma   90.00
#
_symmetry.space_group_name_H-M   'P 1'
#
loop_
_entity.id
_entity.type
_entity.pdbx_description
1 polymer ?
#
loop_
_entity_poly.entity_id
_entity_poly.type
_entity_poly.pdbx_seq_one_letter_code
_entity_poly.pdbx_strand_id
1 'polypeptide(L)'
;MPENEETPEVVEESQEPATAQEAEGTEEEPFDRARAEAKIRKANQEAKSLRERLKELEPLARRAKELEDAQKTEQERLAEQLSQAEQRAQAFRQRAVRAEVRALAAAEFADPDDAHAFLDLDAFVGDDGEIDSDSIRDSLADLLKRKPHLARPADTSPRRPVPDRTQGSSGNGNRSSSDPGVIFAGLMDKALKGR
;
A
#
# COMPACT_ATOMS: atom_id res chain seq x y z
N MET A 1 50.41 -23.54 -27.06
CA MET A 1 51.20 -23.70 -28.29
C MET A 1 50.79 -22.58 -29.23
N PRO A 2 51.72 -21.79 -29.75
CA PRO A 2 52.67 -20.92 -29.05
C PRO A 2 52.50 -19.47 -29.53
N GLU A 3 52.83 -18.48 -28.70
CA GLU A 3 53.99 -17.57 -28.85
C GLU A 3 54.02 -16.81 -30.19
N ASN A 4 53.91 -15.49 -30.12
CA ASN A 4 54.96 -14.66 -30.72
C ASN A 4 55.04 -13.31 -29.99
N GLU A 5 56.12 -13.18 -29.23
CA GLU A 5 56.74 -11.93 -28.84
C GLU A 5 57.17 -11.17 -30.10
N GLU A 6 57.14 -9.83 -30.07
CA GLU A 6 58.17 -8.99 -30.67
C GLU A 6 57.92 -7.51 -30.32
N THR A 7 58.70 -7.02 -29.35
CA THR A 7 59.19 -5.64 -29.32
C THR A 7 59.89 -5.28 -30.62
N PRO A 8 59.78 -4.03 -31.08
CA PRO A 8 60.96 -3.15 -31.10
C PRO A 8 60.66 -1.76 -30.50
N GLU A 9 61.52 -1.23 -29.62
CA GLU A 9 62.67 -0.38 -29.98
C GLU A 9 62.21 1.06 -30.29
N VAL A 10 62.19 1.92 -29.25
CA VAL A 10 63.12 3.05 -29.07
C VAL A 10 63.19 3.97 -30.29
N VAL A 11 62.43 5.07 -30.22
CA VAL A 11 62.85 6.34 -30.80
C VAL A 11 62.81 7.37 -29.69
N GLU A 12 64.01 7.63 -29.21
CA GLU A 12 64.41 8.79 -28.45
C GLU A 12 64.20 10.03 -29.34
N GLU A 13 63.20 10.86 -29.05
CA GLU A 13 63.12 12.21 -29.61
C GLU A 13 63.19 13.21 -28.46
N SER A 14 64.44 13.57 -28.17
CA SER A 14 64.84 14.79 -27.53
C SER A 14 64.20 15.98 -28.25
N GLN A 15 63.23 16.62 -27.61
CA GLN A 15 62.91 18.02 -27.91
C GLN A 15 63.01 18.81 -26.61
N GLU A 16 64.03 19.66 -26.63
CA GLU A 16 64.45 20.63 -25.63
C GLU A 16 63.27 21.45 -25.09
N PRO A 17 63.36 21.94 -23.84
CA PRO A 17 62.28 22.71 -23.23
C PRO A 17 62.00 23.94 -24.08
N ALA A 18 60.79 23.99 -24.65
CA ALA A 18 60.24 25.18 -25.27
C ALA A 18 60.28 26.31 -24.24
N THR A 19 61.29 27.14 -24.46
CA THR A 19 61.53 28.49 -24.00
C THR A 19 60.30 29.09 -23.36
N ALA A 20 60.41 29.39 -22.06
CA ALA A 20 59.53 30.32 -21.39
C ALA A 20 59.44 31.57 -22.28
N GLN A 21 58.28 31.77 -22.90
CA GLN A 21 57.92 33.05 -23.49
C GLN A 21 57.78 34.01 -22.32
N GLU A 22 58.90 34.64 -21.96
CA GLU A 22 58.93 35.90 -21.28
C GLU A 22 57.94 36.82 -21.99
N ALA A 23 56.92 37.24 -21.24
CA ALA A 23 56.00 38.26 -21.67
C ALA A 23 56.80 39.57 -21.84
N GLU A 24 57.32 39.77 -23.04
CA GLU A 24 57.84 41.05 -23.49
C GLU A 24 56.71 42.09 -23.44
N GLY A 25 56.93 43.12 -22.63
CA GLY A 25 56.37 44.45 -22.89
C GLY A 25 55.02 44.78 -22.28
N THR A 26 54.85 44.60 -20.96
CA THR A 26 54.13 45.66 -20.22
C THR A 26 55.17 46.68 -19.80
N GLU A 27 55.12 47.87 -20.40
CA GLU A 27 55.75 49.08 -19.86
C GLU A 27 55.65 49.03 -18.33
N GLU A 28 56.78 48.99 -17.63
CA GLU A 28 56.81 49.08 -16.17
C GLU A 28 56.32 50.49 -15.79
N GLU A 29 54.99 50.67 -15.76
CA GLU A 29 54.39 51.73 -14.98
C GLU A 29 54.99 51.61 -13.58
N PRO A 30 55.61 52.68 -13.03
CA PRO A 30 56.21 52.61 -11.71
C PRO A 30 55.15 52.11 -10.73
N PHE A 31 55.48 51.09 -9.95
CA PHE A 31 54.56 50.49 -8.98
C PHE A 31 53.96 51.58 -8.09
N ASP A 32 52.74 52.00 -8.43
CA ASP A 32 52.05 53.04 -7.73
C ASP A 32 51.42 52.44 -6.47
N ARG A 33 52.24 52.45 -5.41
CA ARG A 33 51.91 51.92 -4.10
C ARG A 33 50.56 52.44 -3.59
N ALA A 34 50.21 53.69 -3.91
CA ALA A 34 48.92 54.28 -3.53
C ALA A 34 47.73 53.64 -4.26
N ARG A 35 47.84 53.40 -5.57
CA ARG A 35 46.82 52.66 -6.35
C ARG A 35 46.68 51.21 -5.89
N ALA A 36 47.79 50.53 -5.61
CA ALA A 36 47.77 49.16 -5.12
C ALA A 36 47.08 49.06 -3.75
N GLU A 37 47.41 49.95 -2.80
CA GLU A 37 46.78 50.00 -1.48
C GLU A 37 45.28 50.34 -1.56
N ALA A 38 44.87 51.20 -2.49
CA ALA A 38 43.46 51.52 -2.71
C ALA A 38 42.67 50.31 -3.26
N LYS A 39 43.25 49.56 -4.21
CA LYS A 39 42.66 48.31 -4.73
C LYS A 39 42.55 47.24 -3.64
N ILE A 40 43.59 47.06 -2.83
CA ILE A 40 43.58 46.12 -1.70
C ILE A 40 42.52 46.50 -0.68
N ARG A 41 42.40 47.79 -0.34
CA ARG A 41 41.34 48.28 0.57
C ARG A 41 39.94 47.99 0.03
N LYS A 42 39.70 48.24 -1.26
CA LYS A 42 38.42 47.95 -1.91
C LYS A 42 38.10 46.45 -1.90
N ALA A 43 39.05 45.61 -2.30
CA ALA A 43 38.89 44.15 -2.28
C ALA A 43 38.63 43.62 -0.85
N ASN A 44 39.30 44.18 0.16
CA ASN A 44 39.07 43.81 1.57
C ASN A 44 37.67 44.21 2.05
N GLN A 45 37.15 45.37 1.64
CA GLN A 45 35.79 45.81 1.96
C GLN A 45 34.74 44.92 1.28
N GLU A 46 34.95 44.59 0.00
CA GLU A 46 34.08 43.67 -0.74
C GLU A 46 34.08 42.28 -0.09
N ALA A 47 35.26 41.72 0.22
CA ALA A 47 35.38 40.45 0.92
C ALA A 47 34.72 40.47 2.30
N LYS A 48 34.82 41.59 3.04
CA LYS A 48 34.12 41.75 4.32
C LYS A 48 32.60 41.73 4.14
N SER A 49 32.08 42.49 3.18
CA SER A 49 30.64 42.53 2.89
C SER A 49 30.08 41.17 2.42
N LEU A 50 30.85 40.43 1.62
CA LEU A 50 30.48 39.09 1.19
C LEU A 50 30.48 38.11 2.35
N ARG A 51 31.46 38.18 3.26
CA ARG A 51 31.49 37.36 4.48
C ARG A 51 30.31 37.67 5.40
N GLU A 52 29.93 38.93 5.54
CA GLU A 52 28.75 39.33 6.32
C GLU A 52 27.46 38.76 5.71
N ARG A 53 27.27 38.91 4.39
CA ARG A 53 26.12 38.33 3.67
C ARG A 53 26.10 36.80 3.75
N LEU A 54 27.24 36.13 3.63
CA LEU A 54 27.31 34.67 3.76
C LEU A 54 26.91 34.21 5.17
N LYS A 55 27.36 34.92 6.22
CA LYS A 55 26.94 34.63 7.60
C LYS A 55 25.44 34.78 7.82
N GLU A 56 24.79 35.69 7.10
CA GLU A 56 23.33 35.88 7.15
C GLU A 56 22.56 34.84 6.32
N LEU A 57 23.09 34.44 5.16
CA LEU A 57 22.44 33.49 4.26
C LEU A 57 22.62 32.03 4.68
N GLU A 58 23.75 31.67 5.29
CA GLU A 58 24.03 30.32 5.79
C GLU A 58 22.94 29.75 6.71
N PRO A 59 22.47 30.46 7.77
CA PRO A 59 21.42 29.94 8.64
C PRO A 59 20.07 29.82 7.92
N LEU A 60 19.77 30.70 6.96
CA LEU A 60 18.55 30.61 6.16
C LEU A 60 18.59 29.40 5.23
N ALA A 61 19.72 29.15 4.57
CA ALA A 61 19.93 27.97 3.74
C ALA A 61 19.86 26.67 4.54
N ARG A 62 20.38 26.66 5.78
CA ARG A 62 20.24 25.50 6.69
C ARG A 62 18.79 25.24 7.07
N ARG A 63 18.05 26.27 7.48
CA ARG A 63 16.61 26.15 7.80
C ARG A 63 15.79 25.70 6.59
N ALA A 64 16.10 26.21 5.39
CA ALA A 64 15.43 25.78 4.17
C ALA A 64 15.64 24.28 3.91
N LYS A 65 16.88 23.78 4.05
CA LYS A 65 17.18 22.35 3.94
C LYS A 65 16.46 21.51 4.99
N GLU A 66 16.45 21.95 6.24
CA GLU A 66 15.73 21.26 7.33
C GLU A 66 14.23 21.16 7.05
N LEU A 67 13.62 22.23 6.51
CA LEU A 67 12.21 22.22 6.11
C LEU A 67 11.95 21.34 4.89
N GLU A 68 12.82 21.37 3.89
CA GLU A 68 12.71 20.48 2.72
C GLU A 68 12.82 19.01 3.12
N ASP A 69 13.76 18.68 4.00
CA ASP A 69 13.96 17.31 4.46
C ASP A 69 12.79 16.87 5.36
N ALA A 70 12.29 17.74 6.24
CA ALA A 70 11.08 17.47 6.99
C ALA A 70 9.87 17.25 6.07
N GLN A 71 9.67 18.11 5.07
CA GLN A 71 8.57 17.97 4.11
C GLN A 71 8.68 16.70 3.28
N LYS A 72 9.87 16.32 2.83
CA LYS A 72 10.08 15.05 2.12
C LYS A 72 9.69 13.87 3.01
N THR A 73 10.10 13.86 4.28
CA THR A 73 9.71 12.78 5.20
C THR A 73 8.21 12.76 5.50
N GLU A 74 7.55 13.91 5.55
CA GLU A 74 6.09 13.98 5.68
C GLU A 74 5.38 13.51 4.42
N GLN A 75 5.86 13.88 3.24
CA GLN A 75 5.33 13.42 1.96
C GLN A 75 5.46 11.89 1.81
N GLU A 76 6.60 11.31 2.18
CA GLU A 76 6.80 9.86 2.18
C GLU A 76 5.80 9.16 3.11
N ARG A 77 5.63 9.66 4.34
CA ARG A 77 4.64 9.11 5.29
C ARG A 77 3.21 9.25 4.75
N LEU A 78 2.86 10.38 4.14
CA LEU A 78 1.55 10.59 3.56
C LEU A 78 1.32 9.67 2.35
N ALA A 79 2.33 9.46 1.51
CA ALA A 79 2.26 8.52 0.39
C ALA A 79 2.08 7.07 0.87
N GLU A 80 2.80 6.67 1.91
CA GLU A 80 2.60 5.36 2.56
C GLU A 80 1.18 5.24 3.15
N GLN A 81 0.68 6.27 3.82
CA GLN A 81 -0.68 6.25 4.37
C GLN A 81 -1.75 6.19 3.27
N LEU A 82 -1.58 6.94 2.18
CA LEU A 82 -2.49 6.92 1.03
C LEU A 82 -2.49 5.55 0.36
N SER A 83 -1.31 4.98 0.06
CA SER A 83 -1.24 3.64 -0.53
C SER A 83 -1.86 2.56 0.36
N GLN A 84 -1.67 2.64 1.69
CA GLN A 84 -2.33 1.73 2.63
C GLN A 84 -3.85 1.93 2.66
N ALA A 85 -4.32 3.17 2.61
CA ALA A 85 -5.74 3.48 2.56
C ALA A 85 -6.39 2.97 1.27
N GLU A 86 -5.72 3.14 0.13
CA GLU A 86 -6.15 2.63 -1.17
C GLU A 86 -6.23 1.11 -1.19
N GLN A 87 -5.20 0.41 -0.71
CA GLN A 87 -5.20 -1.06 -0.60
C GLN A 87 -6.34 -1.56 0.29
N ARG A 88 -6.58 -0.89 1.43
CA ARG A 88 -7.70 -1.23 2.32
C ARG A 88 -9.04 -1.00 1.61
N ALA A 89 -9.20 0.14 0.94
CA ALA A 89 -10.42 0.48 0.22
C ALA A 89 -10.70 -0.52 -0.93
N GLN A 90 -9.68 -0.92 -1.68
CA GLN A 90 -9.79 -1.96 -2.70
C GLN A 90 -10.18 -3.32 -2.09
N ALA A 91 -9.55 -3.72 -0.99
CA ALA A 91 -9.88 -4.98 -0.31
C ALA A 91 -11.33 -5.00 0.22
N PHE A 92 -11.82 -3.88 0.76
CA PHE A 92 -13.22 -3.77 1.19
C PHE A 92 -14.19 -3.81 0.01
N ARG A 93 -13.87 -3.11 -1.10
CA ARG A 93 -14.67 -3.17 -2.33
C ARG A 93 -14.79 -4.59 -2.87
N GLN A 94 -13.67 -5.30 -3.00
CA GLN A 94 -13.71 -6.70 -3.46
C GLN A 94 -14.52 -7.60 -2.52
N ARG A 95 -14.42 -7.40 -1.19
CA ARG A 95 -15.25 -8.14 -0.23
C ARG A 95 -16.74 -7.83 -0.37
N ALA A 96 -17.09 -6.56 -0.61
CA ALA A 96 -18.47 -6.15 -0.81
C ALA A 96 -19.07 -6.78 -2.07
N VAL A 97 -18.36 -6.72 -3.21
CA VAL A 97 -18.80 -7.37 -4.45
C VAL A 97 -18.93 -8.88 -4.27
N ARG A 98 -17.97 -9.54 -3.62
CA ARG A 98 -18.07 -10.98 -3.33
C ARG A 98 -19.28 -11.32 -2.47
N ALA A 99 -19.59 -10.49 -1.47
CA ALA A 99 -20.74 -10.68 -0.61
C ALA A 99 -22.06 -10.53 -1.40
N GLU A 100 -22.13 -9.53 -2.28
CA GLU A 100 -23.29 -9.32 -3.16
C GLU A 100 -23.48 -10.47 -4.14
N VAL A 101 -22.41 -10.91 -4.81
CA VAL A 101 -22.41 -12.09 -5.70
C VAL A 101 -22.88 -13.33 -4.93
N ARG A 102 -22.35 -13.56 -3.72
CA ARG A 102 -22.76 -14.68 -2.87
C ARG A 102 -24.24 -14.59 -2.49
N ALA A 103 -24.73 -13.40 -2.18
CA ALA A 103 -26.13 -13.17 -1.80
C ALA A 103 -27.09 -13.46 -2.96
N LEU A 104 -26.76 -12.99 -4.17
CA LEU A 104 -27.55 -13.23 -5.38
C LEU A 104 -27.46 -14.70 -5.82
N ALA A 105 -26.29 -15.32 -5.73
CA ALA A 105 -26.07 -16.72 -6.07
C ALA A 105 -26.74 -17.71 -5.08
N ALA A 106 -27.06 -17.28 -3.85
CA ALA A 106 -27.57 -18.15 -2.79
C ALA A 106 -28.86 -18.92 -3.15
N ALA A 107 -29.67 -18.37 -4.05
CA ALA A 107 -30.93 -19.00 -4.48
C ALA A 107 -30.74 -20.05 -5.58
N GLU A 108 -29.80 -19.83 -6.50
CA GLU A 108 -29.71 -20.58 -7.77
C GLU A 108 -28.50 -21.52 -7.86
N PHE A 109 -27.44 -21.25 -7.10
CA PHE A 109 -26.20 -22.04 -7.12
C PHE A 109 -26.23 -23.14 -6.06
N ALA A 110 -25.58 -24.27 -6.36
CA ALA A 110 -25.34 -25.33 -5.39
C ALA A 110 -24.43 -24.81 -4.26
N ASP A 111 -23.31 -24.18 -4.63
CA ASP A 111 -22.36 -23.53 -3.74
C ASP A 111 -22.22 -22.05 -4.11
N PRO A 112 -22.77 -21.12 -3.30
CA PRO A 112 -22.73 -19.68 -3.59
C PRO A 112 -21.32 -19.09 -3.60
N ASP A 113 -20.38 -19.76 -2.92
CA ASP A 113 -18.98 -19.35 -2.89
C ASP A 113 -18.24 -19.68 -4.19
N ASP A 114 -18.71 -20.60 -5.03
CA ASP A 114 -18.03 -20.90 -6.30
C ASP A 114 -18.32 -19.85 -7.39
N ALA A 115 -19.42 -19.11 -7.27
CA ALA A 115 -19.87 -18.16 -8.29
C ALA A 115 -18.83 -17.07 -8.58
N HIS A 116 -18.17 -16.53 -7.54
CA HIS A 116 -17.19 -15.45 -7.71
C HIS A 116 -15.88 -15.90 -8.36
N ALA A 117 -15.58 -17.21 -8.41
CA ALA A 117 -14.37 -17.73 -9.06
C ALA A 117 -14.44 -17.70 -10.59
N PHE A 118 -15.65 -17.61 -11.15
CA PHE A 118 -15.89 -17.63 -12.60
C PHE A 118 -16.31 -16.26 -13.17
N LEU A 119 -16.34 -15.22 -12.34
CA LEU A 119 -16.74 -13.87 -12.72
C LEU A 119 -15.60 -12.88 -12.49
N ASP A 120 -15.55 -11.84 -13.31
CA ASP A 120 -14.65 -10.70 -13.09
C ASP A 120 -15.32 -9.70 -12.16
N LEU A 121 -14.87 -9.65 -10.90
CA LEU A 121 -15.51 -8.87 -9.85
C LEU A 121 -15.33 -7.36 -10.03
N ASP A 122 -14.23 -6.94 -10.66
CA ASP A 122 -13.92 -5.52 -10.83
C ASP A 122 -14.80 -4.89 -11.92
N ALA A 123 -15.34 -5.71 -12.84
CA ALA A 123 -16.25 -5.25 -13.89
C ALA A 123 -17.64 -4.83 -13.39
N PHE A 124 -18.01 -5.20 -12.15
CA PHE A 124 -19.32 -4.90 -11.56
C PHE A 124 -19.32 -3.64 -10.68
N VAL A 125 -18.18 -2.95 -10.59
CA VAL A 125 -18.04 -1.72 -9.81
C VAL A 125 -17.97 -0.54 -10.78
N GLY A 126 -18.94 0.37 -10.67
CA GLY A 126 -18.94 1.60 -11.46
C GLY A 126 -17.86 2.60 -11.02
N ASP A 127 -17.66 3.65 -11.81
CA ASP A 127 -16.67 4.71 -11.51
C ASP A 127 -16.93 5.39 -10.15
N ASP A 128 -18.20 5.44 -9.72
CA ASP A 128 -18.63 6.01 -8.44
C ASP A 128 -18.41 5.05 -7.25
N GLY A 129 -17.99 3.80 -7.51
CA GLY A 129 -17.80 2.76 -6.49
C GLY A 129 -19.08 1.99 -6.13
N GLU A 130 -20.19 2.27 -6.81
CA GLU A 130 -21.45 1.55 -6.68
C GLU A 130 -21.38 0.18 -7.36
N ILE A 131 -22.03 -0.82 -6.74
CA ILE A 131 -22.08 -2.19 -7.26
C ILE A 131 -23.31 -2.34 -8.14
N ASP A 132 -23.11 -2.74 -9.39
CA ASP A 132 -24.20 -2.99 -10.34
C ASP A 132 -24.79 -4.39 -10.13
N SER A 133 -25.75 -4.49 -9.20
CA SER A 133 -26.44 -5.76 -8.88
C SER A 133 -27.19 -6.36 -10.07
N ASP A 134 -27.66 -5.56 -11.03
CA ASP A 134 -28.40 -6.07 -12.18
C ASP A 134 -27.44 -6.78 -13.16
N SER A 135 -26.28 -6.17 -13.44
CA SER A 135 -25.23 -6.82 -14.25
C SER A 135 -24.70 -8.11 -13.63
N ILE A 136 -24.64 -8.18 -12.29
CA ILE A 136 -24.27 -9.40 -11.55
C ILE A 136 -25.31 -10.49 -11.79
N ARG A 137 -26.61 -10.18 -11.71
CA ARG A 137 -27.67 -11.17 -11.95
C ARG A 137 -27.62 -11.73 -13.36
N ASP A 138 -27.44 -10.86 -14.35
CA ASP A 138 -27.34 -11.26 -15.75
C ASP A 138 -26.13 -12.17 -15.99
N SER A 139 -24.99 -11.81 -15.40
CA SER A 139 -23.75 -12.59 -15.48
C SER A 139 -23.85 -13.95 -14.77
N LEU A 140 -24.54 -14.00 -13.63
CA LEU A 140 -24.82 -15.24 -12.92
C LEU A 140 -25.75 -16.16 -13.72
N ALA A 141 -26.81 -15.62 -14.32
CA ALA A 141 -27.71 -16.38 -15.18
C ALA A 141 -26.97 -16.94 -16.42
N ASP A 142 -26.10 -16.14 -17.04
CA ASP A 142 -25.26 -16.60 -18.15
C ASP A 142 -24.22 -17.63 -17.73
N LEU A 143 -23.67 -17.51 -16.52
CA LEU A 143 -22.76 -18.48 -15.94
C LEU A 143 -23.45 -19.84 -15.76
N LEU A 144 -24.68 -19.88 -15.25
CA LEU A 144 -25.45 -21.11 -15.10
C LEU A 144 -25.77 -21.77 -16.45
N LYS A 145 -26.05 -20.98 -17.49
CA LYS A 145 -26.22 -21.51 -18.86
C LYS A 145 -24.95 -22.18 -19.37
N ARG A 146 -23.78 -21.59 -19.11
CA ARG A 146 -22.47 -22.12 -19.54
C ARG A 146 -22.01 -23.30 -18.68
N LYS A 147 -22.32 -23.28 -17.39
CA LYS A 147 -21.89 -24.25 -16.38
C LYS A 147 -23.09 -24.74 -15.57
N PRO A 148 -23.93 -25.61 -16.14
CA PRO A 148 -25.14 -26.08 -15.47
C PRO A 148 -24.86 -26.93 -14.23
N HIS A 149 -23.66 -27.47 -14.07
CA HIS A 149 -23.25 -28.22 -12.87
C HIS A 149 -23.11 -27.33 -11.62
N LEU A 150 -23.00 -26.01 -11.79
CA LEU A 150 -22.97 -25.07 -10.67
C LEU A 150 -24.38 -24.76 -10.15
N ALA A 151 -25.41 -25.07 -10.94
CA ALA A 151 -26.79 -24.86 -10.54
C ALA A 151 -27.16 -25.77 -9.37
N ARG A 152 -27.96 -25.24 -8.45
CA ARG A 152 -28.56 -26.04 -7.39
C ARG A 152 -29.36 -27.17 -8.03
N PRO A 153 -29.13 -28.44 -7.67
CA PRO A 153 -29.96 -29.53 -8.14
C PRO A 153 -31.40 -29.26 -7.69
N ALA A 154 -32.36 -29.43 -8.60
CA ALA A 154 -33.77 -29.34 -8.25
C ALA A 154 -34.03 -30.25 -7.05
N ASP A 155 -34.70 -29.71 -6.03
CA ASP A 155 -34.93 -30.42 -4.76
C ASP A 155 -35.95 -31.55 -4.99
N THR A 156 -35.49 -32.63 -5.60
CA THR A 156 -36.22 -33.88 -5.80
C THR A 156 -36.03 -34.82 -4.60
N SER A 157 -35.52 -34.29 -3.49
CA SER A 157 -35.41 -35.01 -2.23
C SER A 157 -36.81 -35.40 -1.75
N PRO A 158 -37.11 -36.70 -1.51
CA PRO A 158 -38.39 -37.08 -0.97
C PRO A 158 -38.61 -36.33 0.35
N ARG A 159 -39.73 -35.60 0.44
CA ARG A 159 -40.12 -34.86 1.65
C ARG A 159 -39.91 -35.78 2.85
N ARG A 160 -39.21 -35.28 3.88
CA ARG A 160 -38.96 -36.05 5.11
C ARG A 160 -40.26 -36.75 5.53
N PRO A 161 -40.24 -38.05 5.84
CA PRO A 161 -41.41 -38.72 6.36
C PRO A 161 -41.90 -37.96 7.59
N VAL A 162 -43.21 -37.71 7.65
CA VAL A 162 -43.84 -37.00 8.76
C VAL A 162 -43.42 -37.69 10.06
N PRO A 163 -42.93 -36.96 11.08
CA PRO A 163 -42.56 -37.54 12.36
C PRO A 163 -43.74 -38.34 12.92
N ASP A 164 -43.53 -39.64 13.13
CA ASP A 164 -44.54 -40.49 13.72
C ASP A 164 -44.79 -40.05 15.17
N ARG A 165 -45.99 -39.53 15.41
CA ARG A 165 -46.41 -39.02 16.73
C ARG A 165 -46.45 -40.12 17.78
N THR A 166 -46.45 -41.40 17.38
CA THR A 166 -46.45 -42.55 18.29
C THR A 166 -45.05 -42.92 18.78
N GLN A 167 -43.98 -42.48 18.10
CA GLN A 167 -42.58 -42.83 18.39
C GLN A 167 -41.89 -41.87 19.40
N GLY A 168 -42.62 -40.96 20.04
CA GLY A 168 -42.03 -40.00 21.00
C GLY A 168 -42.98 -39.39 22.03
N SER A 169 -44.25 -39.84 22.08
CA SER A 169 -45.28 -39.26 22.95
C SER A 169 -45.33 -39.84 24.37
N SER A 170 -44.30 -40.56 24.83
CA SER A 170 -44.24 -41.07 26.22
C SER A 170 -43.53 -40.14 27.21
N GLY A 171 -42.98 -39.00 26.76
CA GLY A 171 -42.15 -38.12 27.60
C GLY A 171 -42.77 -36.81 28.09
N ASN A 172 -44.08 -36.56 27.90
CA ASN A 172 -44.67 -35.23 28.18
C ASN A 172 -45.25 -35.07 29.61
N GLY A 173 -45.09 -36.06 30.49
CA GLY A 173 -45.62 -36.00 31.86
C GLY A 173 -44.69 -35.34 32.89
N ASN A 174 -43.37 -35.37 32.69
CA ASN A 174 -42.39 -35.01 33.73
C ASN A 174 -41.26 -34.11 33.20
N ARG A 175 -41.57 -33.07 32.42
CA ARG A 175 -40.57 -32.04 32.15
C ARG A 175 -40.42 -31.20 33.43
N SER A 176 -39.26 -31.25 34.08
CA SER A 176 -38.92 -30.26 35.09
C SER A 176 -39.03 -28.87 34.45
N SER A 177 -39.68 -27.94 35.14
CA SER A 177 -39.82 -26.55 34.68
C SER A 177 -38.47 -26.00 34.22
N SER A 178 -38.42 -25.32 33.07
CA SER A 178 -37.20 -24.68 32.57
C SER A 178 -36.85 -23.39 33.33
N ASP A 179 -37.70 -22.98 34.26
CA ASP A 179 -37.48 -21.82 35.11
C ASP A 179 -36.50 -22.17 36.24
N PRO A 180 -35.33 -21.51 36.31
CA PRO A 180 -34.33 -21.78 37.34
C PRO A 180 -34.87 -21.54 38.76
N GLY A 181 -35.83 -20.64 38.95
CA GLY A 181 -36.45 -20.39 40.26
C GLY A 181 -37.27 -21.58 40.76
N VAL A 182 -38.01 -22.23 39.85
CA VAL A 182 -38.82 -23.41 40.16
C VAL A 182 -37.95 -24.63 40.41
N ILE A 183 -36.86 -24.79 39.66
CA ILE A 183 -35.87 -25.85 39.86
C ILE A 183 -35.21 -25.69 41.25
N PHE A 184 -34.78 -24.48 41.61
CA PHE A 184 -34.13 -24.21 42.90
C PHE A 184 -35.08 -24.39 44.08
N ALA A 185 -36.32 -23.94 43.96
CA ALA A 185 -37.35 -24.15 44.97
C ALA A 185 -37.63 -25.65 45.21
N GLY A 186 -37.75 -26.43 44.13
CA GLY A 186 -37.90 -27.89 44.22
C GLY A 186 -36.71 -28.59 44.87
N LEU A 187 -35.49 -28.10 44.61
CA LEU A 187 -34.26 -28.61 45.24
C LEU A 187 -34.21 -28.31 46.75
N MET A 188 -34.57 -27.08 47.14
CA MET A 188 -34.59 -26.67 48.56
C MET A 188 -35.68 -27.38 49.36
N ASP A 189 -36.87 -27.54 48.77
CA ASP A 189 -37.97 -28.27 49.43
C ASP A 189 -37.62 -29.75 49.66
N LYS A 190 -36.87 -30.36 48.73
CA LYS A 190 -36.34 -31.72 48.88
C LYS A 190 -35.25 -31.82 49.95
N ALA A 191 -34.41 -30.80 50.10
CA ALA A 191 -33.38 -30.74 51.14
C ALA A 191 -33.97 -30.53 52.55
N LEU A 192 -35.10 -29.82 52.66
CA LEU A 192 -35.78 -29.54 53.93
C LEU A 192 -36.68 -30.69 54.39
N LYS A 193 -37.31 -31.43 53.45
CA LYS A 193 -38.15 -32.61 53.75
C LYS A 193 -37.36 -33.91 53.89
N GLY A 194 -36.04 -33.88 53.67
CA GLY A 194 -35.13 -34.99 53.87
C GLY A 194 -34.56 -35.05 55.29
N ARG A 195 -35.43 -35.23 56.30
CA ARG A 195 -35.08 -35.81 57.61
C ARG A 195 -36.30 -36.44 58.25
#